data_AF-A0A822ERN8-F1
#
_entry.id   AF-A0A822ERN8-F1
#
_cell.length_a   1.000
_cell.length_b   1.000
_cell.length_c   1.000
_cell.angle_alpha   90.00
_cell.angle_beta   90.00
_cell.angle_gamma   90.00
#
_symmetry.space_group_name_H-M   'P 1'
#
loop_
_entity.id
_entity.type
_entity.pdbx_description
1 polymer ?
#
loop_
_entity_poly.entity_id
_entity_poly.type
_entity_poly.pdbx_seq_one_letter_code
_entity_poly.pdbx_strand_id
1 'polypeptide(L)'
;MQTDLDLDNYDKIERIDNIVSEIHEMRVVKEIVPNIDEHIEKITSRYRNEIDNVFTTIKYTFDFEKWKKTKRFHLRFYEITCLNAGENTDAINNKLLIAKALSKLDRFLKGKKYNDIYATSQHVFLNTTNDRDRKVIEDINNFKYEHVGNDMITLKTANQVGQHLFAQAKRVLNIGLYNLMEETKIQTIMLGNTIEIQEIRSIVENLRRIQNATIDLCINEVKKLIEGRIKLFLVSVNDLIKINNFYEADEKIKSITLVSNLLGTFGTQYIFEQIVELNKNLDIVVSNVVVKKYAEMDMNEYTLNPSKDIFDKLGKVSDINPRYAKPLDEIRRSILTKFRIELDETKKKQPPNSDNIHIRKFDSGVKYLPEDMQETLKKDLQHCIVEINKNIEKHNSDLKAACDSRDLKRIKKVIEDYQKFEGMQYYANKGGDYVFQQTQDITSKINENLKEYKIKEALNNIEIIVNKNMKKL
;
A
#
# COMPACT_ATOMS: atom_id res chain seq x y z
N MET A 1 46.03 43.66 93.34
CA MET A 1 46.73 42.38 93.10
C MET A 1 48.13 42.74 92.69
N GLN A 2 49.10 42.51 93.56
CA GLN A 2 50.49 42.96 93.41
C GLN A 2 51.18 41.94 92.49
N THR A 3 51.28 42.26 91.20
CA THR A 3 52.06 41.47 90.24
C THR A 3 53.51 41.95 90.32
N ASP A 4 54.36 41.12 90.91
CA ASP A 4 55.81 41.21 90.75
C ASP A 4 56.13 41.17 89.26
N LEU A 5 56.64 42.28 88.74
CA LEU A 5 57.12 42.40 87.38
C LEU A 5 58.58 41.95 87.38
N ASP A 6 58.78 40.70 86.97
CA ASP A 6 60.08 40.14 86.64
C ASP A 6 60.64 40.89 85.41
N LEU A 7 61.57 41.83 85.66
CA LEU A 7 62.14 42.76 84.68
C LEU A 7 63.26 42.14 83.82
N ASP A 8 63.60 40.86 84.01
CA ASP A 8 64.68 40.19 83.28
C ASP A 8 64.21 39.46 82.01
N ASN A 9 62.95 39.65 81.59
CA ASN A 9 62.41 39.03 80.38
C ASN A 9 62.32 40.04 79.21
N TYR A 10 63.36 40.04 78.37
CA TYR A 10 63.54 40.96 77.24
C TYR A 10 62.33 41.00 76.28
N ASP A 11 61.69 39.86 76.02
CA ASP A 11 60.52 39.75 75.12
C ASP A 11 59.27 40.50 75.66
N LYS A 12 59.18 40.69 76.98
CA LYS A 12 58.07 41.45 77.60
C LYS A 12 58.31 42.95 77.54
N ILE A 13 59.57 43.39 77.60
CA ILE A 13 59.94 44.80 77.47
C ILE A 13 59.73 45.27 76.02
N GLU A 14 60.13 44.46 75.03
CA GLU A 14 59.91 44.76 73.61
C GLU A 14 58.41 44.82 73.24
N ARG A 15 57.57 44.00 73.88
CA ARG A 15 56.10 44.08 73.72
C ARG A 15 55.50 45.34 74.33
N ILE A 16 56.02 45.82 75.46
CA ILE A 16 55.54 47.05 76.08
C ILE A 16 55.97 48.26 75.24
N ASP A 17 57.20 48.29 74.74
CA ASP A 17 57.68 49.37 73.86
C ASP A 17 56.90 49.44 72.54
N ASN A 18 56.56 48.29 71.95
CA ASN A 18 55.72 48.26 70.74
C ASN A 18 54.28 48.76 71.02
N ILE A 19 53.67 48.37 72.15
CA ILE A 19 52.34 48.86 72.54
C ILE A 19 52.38 50.36 72.83
N VAL A 20 53.44 50.86 73.48
CA VAL A 20 53.61 52.29 73.76
C VAL A 20 53.83 53.08 72.47
N SER A 21 54.58 52.54 71.50
CA SER A 21 54.80 53.16 70.18
C SER A 21 53.50 53.20 69.36
N GLU A 22 52.72 52.12 69.34
CA GLU A 22 51.40 52.08 68.67
C GLU A 22 50.38 53.02 69.32
N ILE A 23 50.38 53.14 70.66
CA ILE A 23 49.56 54.13 71.37
C ILE A 23 50.01 55.56 71.05
N HIS A 24 51.30 55.79 70.83
CA HIS A 24 51.83 57.09 70.44
C HIS A 24 51.43 57.46 69.00
N GLU A 25 51.49 56.50 68.06
CA GLU A 25 51.03 56.69 66.68
C GLU A 25 49.51 56.89 66.57
N MET A 26 48.71 56.20 67.39
CA MET A 26 47.25 56.42 67.45
C MET A 26 46.89 57.80 68.05
N ARG A 27 47.75 58.38 68.88
CA ARG A 27 47.54 59.73 69.42
C ARG A 27 47.70 60.81 68.35
N VAL A 28 48.55 60.57 67.35
CA VAL A 28 48.79 61.48 66.22
C VAL A 28 47.60 61.54 65.25
N VAL A 29 46.84 60.44 65.08
CA VAL A 29 45.61 60.45 64.26
C VAL A 29 44.53 61.38 64.84
N LYS A 30 44.51 61.54 66.17
CA LYS A 30 43.59 62.46 66.85
C LYS A 30 44.01 63.93 66.71
N GLU A 31 45.29 64.20 66.45
CA GLU A 31 45.82 65.55 66.26
C GLU A 31 45.79 66.02 64.78
N ILE A 32 45.86 65.09 63.81
CA ILE A 32 45.86 65.44 62.37
C ILE A 32 44.47 65.86 61.86
N VAL A 33 43.38 65.38 62.46
CA VAL A 33 42.00 65.76 62.08
C VAL A 33 41.20 66.11 63.34
N PRO A 34 41.30 67.36 63.84
CA PRO A 34 40.62 67.80 65.07
C PRO A 34 39.09 67.61 65.07
N ASN A 35 38.49 67.42 63.90
CA ASN A 35 37.04 67.23 63.71
C ASN A 35 36.66 65.81 63.28
N ILE A 36 37.53 64.80 63.44
CA ILE A 36 37.18 63.44 63.01
C ILE A 36 36.02 62.87 63.83
N ASP A 37 35.97 63.18 65.13
CA ASP A 37 34.86 62.82 66.01
C ASP A 37 33.57 63.53 65.56
N GLU A 38 33.65 64.81 65.20
CA GLU A 38 32.50 65.57 64.68
C GLU A 38 32.02 65.02 63.33
N HIS A 39 32.93 64.64 62.42
CA HIS A 39 32.58 64.02 61.13
C HIS A 39 32.00 62.62 61.30
N ILE A 40 32.54 61.79 62.20
CA ILE A 40 31.98 60.49 62.56
C ILE A 40 30.59 60.68 63.14
N GLU A 41 30.37 61.65 64.01
CA GLU A 41 29.06 61.93 64.61
C GLU A 41 28.07 62.50 63.59
N LYS A 42 28.52 63.33 62.64
CA LYS A 42 27.72 63.85 61.51
C LYS A 42 27.32 62.77 60.51
N ILE A 43 28.24 61.84 60.21
CA ILE A 43 27.96 60.67 59.37
C ILE A 43 27.03 59.71 60.09
N THR A 44 27.30 59.43 61.37
CA THR A 44 26.48 58.52 62.20
C THR A 44 25.08 59.07 62.41
N SER A 45 24.92 60.37 62.66
CA SER A 45 23.62 61.02 62.78
C SER A 45 22.87 61.09 61.45
N ARG A 46 23.56 61.30 60.32
CA ARG A 46 22.94 61.22 58.98
C ARG A 46 22.42 59.82 58.67
N TYR A 47 23.24 58.78 58.90
CA TYR A 47 22.79 57.40 58.73
C TYR A 47 21.69 57.02 59.73
N ARG A 48 21.77 57.48 60.98
CA ARG A 48 20.72 57.25 61.98
C ARG A 48 19.41 57.91 61.56
N ASN A 49 19.44 59.16 61.08
CA ASN A 49 18.25 59.85 60.56
C ASN A 49 17.71 59.21 59.28
N GLU A 50 18.56 58.73 58.37
CA GLU A 50 18.10 57.99 57.18
C GLU A 50 17.47 56.65 57.57
N ILE A 51 18.07 55.91 58.51
CA ILE A 51 17.52 54.67 59.06
C ILE A 51 16.20 54.95 59.77
N ASP A 52 16.12 55.98 60.62
CA ASP A 52 14.92 56.36 61.33
C ASP A 52 13.83 56.88 60.38
N ASN A 53 14.20 57.58 59.30
CA ASN A 53 13.26 57.96 58.24
C ASN A 53 12.77 56.74 57.46
N VAL A 54 13.61 55.75 57.19
CA VAL A 54 13.18 54.48 56.59
C VAL A 54 12.22 53.74 57.53
N PHE A 55 12.54 53.64 58.83
CA PHE A 55 11.64 53.02 59.81
C PHE A 55 10.35 53.81 59.99
N THR A 56 10.40 55.13 59.96
CA THR A 56 9.21 56.00 60.04
C THR A 56 8.36 55.88 58.78
N THR A 57 8.98 55.82 57.60
CA THR A 57 8.31 55.57 56.32
C THR A 57 7.68 54.19 56.29
N ILE A 58 8.38 53.15 56.77
CA ILE A 58 7.82 51.80 56.94
C ILE A 58 6.64 51.86 57.92
N LYS A 59 6.76 52.55 59.06
CA LYS A 59 5.71 52.66 60.08
C LYS A 59 4.48 53.42 59.59
N TYR A 60 4.63 54.44 58.74
CA TYR A 60 3.54 55.21 58.14
C TYR A 60 2.91 54.51 56.93
N THR A 61 3.74 53.95 56.04
CA THR A 61 3.28 53.23 54.84
C THR A 61 2.61 51.91 55.21
N PHE A 62 3.10 51.27 56.27
CA PHE A 62 2.53 50.08 56.88
C PHE A 62 2.06 50.41 58.30
N ASP A 63 1.09 51.34 58.43
CA ASP A 63 0.41 51.61 59.70
C ASP A 63 -0.12 50.30 60.29
N PHE A 64 0.68 49.72 61.18
CA PHE A 64 0.51 48.37 61.72
C PHE A 64 -0.77 48.29 62.57
N GLU A 65 -1.23 49.40 63.14
CA GLU A 65 -2.48 49.48 63.91
C GLU A 65 -3.70 49.50 62.98
N LYS A 66 -3.65 50.21 61.85
CA LYS A 66 -4.65 50.07 60.77
C LYS A 66 -4.67 48.66 60.20
N TRP A 67 -3.51 48.06 60.00
CA TRP A 67 -3.35 46.69 59.50
C TRP A 67 -3.88 45.63 60.48
N LYS A 68 -3.67 45.82 61.80
CA LYS A 68 -4.20 44.95 62.88
C LYS A 68 -5.72 45.00 62.98
N LYS A 69 -6.32 46.18 62.84
CA LYS A 69 -7.78 46.39 62.92
C LYS A 69 -8.53 45.84 61.71
N THR A 70 -7.86 45.69 60.58
CA THR A 70 -8.46 45.10 59.39
C THR A 70 -8.46 43.58 59.53
N LYS A 71 -9.60 42.95 59.86
CA LYS A 71 -9.81 41.48 59.93
C LYS A 71 -9.57 40.73 58.59
N ARG A 72 -8.73 41.25 57.69
CA ARG A 72 -8.45 40.71 56.34
C ARG A 72 -7.43 39.56 56.33
N PHE A 73 -6.87 39.14 57.47
CA PHE A 73 -5.91 38.03 57.49
C PHE A 73 -6.54 36.66 57.25
N HIS A 74 -7.76 36.41 57.76
CA HIS A 74 -8.48 35.16 57.46
C HIS A 74 -8.97 35.07 56.00
N LEU A 75 -9.16 36.21 55.34
CA LEU A 75 -9.54 36.27 53.92
C LEU A 75 -8.44 35.79 52.96
N ARG A 76 -7.16 35.77 53.38
CA ARG A 76 -6.06 35.36 52.49
C ARG A 76 -5.93 33.84 52.31
N PHE A 77 -6.33 33.04 53.29
CA PHE A 77 -6.34 31.57 53.14
C PHE A 77 -7.43 31.15 52.16
N TYR A 78 -8.66 31.63 52.40
CA TYR A 78 -9.80 31.38 51.52
C TYR A 78 -9.49 31.83 50.08
N GLU A 79 -8.87 33.01 49.91
CA GLU A 79 -8.41 33.47 48.60
C GLU A 79 -7.42 32.50 47.92
N ILE A 80 -6.48 31.90 48.65
CA ILE A 80 -5.50 30.98 48.03
C ILE A 80 -6.16 29.65 47.66
N THR A 81 -7.07 29.14 48.49
CA THR A 81 -7.91 27.99 48.10
C THR A 81 -8.85 28.31 46.94
N CYS A 82 -9.41 29.52 46.86
CA CYS A 82 -10.24 29.95 45.73
C CYS A 82 -9.42 30.15 44.45
N LEU A 83 -8.21 30.69 44.55
CA LEU A 83 -7.28 30.80 43.43
C LEU A 83 -6.81 29.42 42.95
N ASN A 84 -6.67 28.46 43.87
CA ASN A 84 -6.40 27.07 43.53
C ASN A 84 -7.58 26.40 42.84
N ALA A 85 -8.79 26.60 43.36
CA ALA A 85 -10.03 26.10 42.73
C ALA A 85 -10.29 26.73 41.35
N GLY A 86 -9.80 27.96 41.12
CA GLY A 86 -9.85 28.65 39.83
C GLY A 86 -8.62 28.41 38.94
N GLU A 87 -7.74 27.46 39.27
CA GLU A 87 -6.52 27.10 38.51
C GLU A 87 -5.60 28.28 38.15
N ASN A 88 -5.62 29.37 38.91
CA ASN A 88 -4.90 30.60 38.58
C ASN A 88 -3.46 30.57 39.14
N THR A 89 -2.62 29.71 38.55
CA THR A 89 -1.24 29.44 38.98
C THR A 89 -0.35 30.69 39.03
N ASP A 90 -0.56 31.66 38.14
CA ASP A 90 0.22 32.92 38.14
C ASP A 90 -0.14 33.80 39.34
N ALA A 91 -1.43 33.90 39.67
CA ALA A 91 -1.87 34.62 40.87
C ALA A 91 -1.39 33.93 42.15
N ILE A 92 -1.37 32.59 42.20
CA ILE A 92 -0.81 31.84 43.33
C ILE A 92 0.70 32.08 43.45
N ASN A 93 1.44 32.05 42.34
CA ASN A 93 2.90 32.27 42.33
C ASN A 93 3.26 33.70 42.79
N ASN A 94 2.53 34.72 42.31
CA ASN A 94 2.70 36.10 42.76
C ASN A 94 2.40 36.25 44.26
N LYS A 95 1.31 35.62 44.75
CA LYS A 95 1.01 35.59 46.19
C LYS A 95 2.05 34.81 46.99
N LEU A 96 2.66 33.77 46.42
CA LEU A 96 3.74 33.00 47.03
C LEU A 96 4.99 33.87 47.26
N LEU A 97 5.37 34.67 46.27
CA LEU A 97 6.51 35.59 46.36
C LEU A 97 6.28 36.65 47.45
N ILE A 98 5.07 37.20 47.50
CA ILE A 98 4.68 38.16 48.54
C ILE A 98 4.68 37.49 49.92
N ALA A 99 4.09 36.30 50.05
CA ALA A 99 4.06 35.55 51.30
C ALA A 99 5.48 35.18 51.78
N LYS A 100 6.38 34.81 50.85
CA LYS A 100 7.79 34.55 51.14
C LYS A 100 8.50 35.80 51.67
N ALA A 101 8.29 36.94 51.03
CA ALA A 101 8.87 38.21 51.50
C ALA A 101 8.36 38.59 52.89
N LEU A 102 7.05 38.43 53.14
CA LEU A 102 6.42 38.70 54.43
C LEU A 102 6.85 37.71 55.53
N SER A 103 7.11 36.44 55.19
CA SER A 103 7.59 35.43 56.15
C SER A 103 8.91 35.83 56.82
N LYS A 104 9.76 36.61 56.14
CA LYS A 104 11.00 37.15 56.71
C LYS A 104 10.76 38.16 57.84
N LEU A 105 9.55 38.73 57.93
CA LEU A 105 9.15 39.68 58.96
C LEU A 105 8.62 38.98 60.23
N ASP A 106 8.32 37.68 60.19
CA ASP A 106 7.82 36.95 61.36
C ASP A 106 8.80 36.99 62.53
N ARG A 107 10.11 37.12 62.28
CA ARG A 107 11.13 37.29 63.34
C ARG A 107 10.92 38.54 64.19
N PHE A 108 10.15 39.51 63.72
CA PHE A 108 9.83 40.76 64.41
C PHE A 108 8.42 40.77 65.00
N LEU A 109 7.67 39.67 64.88
CA LEU A 109 6.27 39.57 65.29
C LEU A 109 6.09 38.45 66.32
N LYS A 110 5.05 38.57 67.15
CA LYS A 110 4.65 37.46 68.03
C LYS A 110 3.91 36.39 67.20
N GLY A 111 4.63 35.32 66.85
CA GLY A 111 4.11 34.14 66.15
C GLY A 111 4.67 33.95 64.73
N LYS A 112 4.37 32.81 64.09
CA LYS A 112 4.83 32.45 62.73
C LYS A 112 3.76 32.67 61.64
N LYS A 113 2.99 33.76 61.76
CA LYS A 113 1.77 33.96 60.97
C LYS A 113 2.01 34.02 59.45
N TYR A 114 3.06 34.71 59.00
CA TYR A 114 3.34 34.80 57.55
C TYR A 114 4.05 33.58 57.01
N ASN A 115 4.86 32.93 57.82
CA ASN A 115 5.52 31.68 57.50
C ASN A 115 4.52 30.54 57.35
N ASP A 116 3.48 30.47 58.18
CA ASP A 116 2.40 29.49 58.04
C ASP A 116 1.60 29.72 56.74
N ILE A 117 1.32 30.97 56.39
CA ILE A 117 0.70 31.33 55.10
C ILE A 117 1.62 30.93 53.95
N TYR A 118 2.91 31.26 54.02
CA TYR A 118 3.88 30.89 52.99
C TYR A 118 3.98 29.36 52.83
N ALA A 119 4.14 28.62 53.93
CA ALA A 119 4.23 27.15 53.92
C ALA A 119 2.96 26.50 53.35
N THR A 120 1.77 26.98 53.72
CA THR A 120 0.52 26.46 53.18
C THR A 120 0.37 26.79 51.69
N SER A 121 0.68 28.02 51.30
CA SER A 121 0.62 28.45 49.90
C SER A 121 1.61 27.65 49.05
N GLN A 122 2.79 27.35 49.61
CA GLN A 122 3.82 26.55 48.96
C GLN A 122 3.37 25.10 48.81
N HIS A 123 2.75 24.53 49.84
CA HIS A 123 2.19 23.18 49.78
C HIS A 123 1.06 23.08 48.74
N VAL A 124 0.12 24.03 48.72
CA VAL A 124 -0.96 24.10 47.72
C VAL A 124 -0.36 24.22 46.31
N PHE A 125 0.57 25.15 46.11
CA PHE A 125 1.22 25.35 44.82
C PHE A 125 1.97 24.08 44.35
N LEU A 126 2.74 23.44 45.23
CA LEU A 126 3.49 22.22 44.90
C LEU A 126 2.55 21.06 44.55
N ASN A 127 1.45 20.88 45.28
CA ASN A 127 0.46 19.85 44.97
C ASN A 127 -0.20 20.10 43.62
N THR A 128 -0.64 21.33 43.34
CA THR A 128 -1.25 21.68 42.05
C THR A 128 -0.28 21.50 40.89
N THR A 129 1.00 21.84 41.09
CA THR A 129 2.03 21.68 40.04
C THR A 129 2.37 20.20 39.83
N ASN A 130 2.41 19.39 40.89
CA ASN A 130 2.63 17.94 40.82
C ASN A 130 1.44 17.20 40.19
N ASP A 131 0.21 17.57 40.52
CA ASP A 131 -0.99 17.00 39.92
C ASP A 131 -1.05 17.32 38.42
N ARG A 132 -0.61 18.52 38.02
CA ARG A 132 -0.49 18.90 36.61
C ARG A 132 0.59 18.10 35.87
N ASP A 133 1.75 17.86 36.49
CA ASP A 133 2.78 16.98 35.91
C ASP A 133 2.27 15.55 35.69
N ARG A 134 1.59 14.99 36.70
CA ARG A 134 0.93 13.67 36.58
C ARG A 134 -0.07 13.64 35.43
N LYS A 135 -0.90 14.67 35.32
CA LYS A 135 -1.88 14.80 34.23
C LYS A 135 -1.18 14.91 32.87
N VAL A 136 -0.10 15.67 32.75
CA VAL A 136 0.69 15.75 31.51
C VAL A 136 1.26 14.39 31.13
N ILE A 137 1.84 13.65 32.09
CA ILE A 137 2.36 12.30 31.84
C ILE A 137 1.24 11.34 31.42
N GLU A 138 0.09 11.39 32.08
CA GLU A 138 -1.09 10.60 31.72
C GLU A 138 -1.60 10.93 30.32
N ASP A 139 -1.68 12.22 29.97
CA ASP A 139 -2.11 12.68 28.65
C ASP A 139 -1.09 12.30 27.56
N ILE A 140 0.21 12.30 27.86
CA ILE A 140 1.26 11.75 26.96
C ILE A 140 1.00 10.26 26.69
N ASN A 141 0.77 9.47 27.74
CA ASN A 141 0.54 8.03 27.62
C ASN A 141 -0.78 7.70 26.89
N ASN A 142 -1.76 8.61 26.97
CA ASN A 142 -3.05 8.50 26.29
C ASN A 142 -3.10 9.19 24.92
N PHE A 143 -1.96 9.64 24.37
CA PHE A 143 -1.84 10.28 23.06
C PHE A 143 -2.66 11.58 22.90
N LYS A 144 -2.94 12.28 24.01
CA LYS A 144 -3.72 13.53 24.06
C LYS A 144 -2.83 14.76 23.86
N TYR A 145 -2.09 14.79 22.75
CA TYR A 145 -1.00 15.76 22.54
C TYR A 145 -1.43 17.23 22.51
N GLU A 146 -2.68 17.52 22.14
CA GLU A 146 -3.24 18.88 22.22
C GLU A 146 -3.30 19.39 23.67
N HIS A 147 -3.77 18.54 24.60
CA HIS A 147 -3.79 18.85 26.03
C HIS A 147 -2.38 18.99 26.60
N VAL A 148 -1.48 18.07 26.21
CA VAL A 148 -0.06 18.12 26.58
C VAL A 148 0.58 19.45 26.16
N GLY A 149 0.32 19.94 24.94
CA GLY A 149 0.83 21.23 24.47
C GLY A 149 0.40 22.40 25.36
N ASN A 150 -0.88 22.48 25.71
CA ASN A 150 -1.43 23.53 26.56
C ASN A 150 -0.86 23.49 27.99
N ASP A 151 -0.80 22.31 28.60
CA ASP A 151 -0.26 22.16 29.96
C ASP A 151 1.26 22.36 30.00
N MET A 152 2.00 21.95 28.95
CA MET A 152 3.43 22.23 28.83
C MET A 152 3.74 23.73 28.67
N ILE A 153 2.91 24.50 27.97
CA ILE A 153 3.06 25.98 27.91
C ILE A 153 2.93 26.57 29.32
N THR A 154 1.93 26.12 30.08
CA THR A 154 1.70 26.57 31.45
C THR A 154 2.86 26.21 32.39
N LEU A 155 3.40 24.99 32.27
CA LEU A 155 4.59 24.57 33.05
C LEU A 155 5.83 25.38 32.67
N LYS A 156 6.00 25.74 31.40
CA LYS A 156 7.13 26.53 30.90
C LYS A 156 7.14 27.96 31.44
N THR A 157 5.97 28.58 31.58
CA THR A 157 5.83 29.96 32.09
C THR A 157 5.83 30.04 33.62
N ALA A 158 5.67 28.90 34.30
CA ALA A 158 5.72 28.83 35.76
C ALA A 158 7.13 29.06 36.32
N ASN A 159 7.25 29.01 37.65
CA ASN A 159 8.51 29.21 38.36
C ASN A 159 9.54 28.07 38.13
N GLN A 160 10.68 28.09 38.83
CA GLN A 160 11.74 27.10 38.68
C GLN A 160 11.27 25.64 38.81
N VAL A 161 10.28 25.36 39.66
CA VAL A 161 9.69 24.02 39.80
C VAL A 161 8.92 23.63 38.54
N GLY A 162 8.09 24.54 38.02
CA GLY A 162 7.38 24.31 36.76
C GLY A 162 8.31 24.13 35.56
N GLN A 163 9.42 24.87 35.49
CA GLN A 163 10.43 24.69 34.45
C GLN A 163 11.13 23.33 34.53
N HIS A 164 11.42 22.85 35.74
CA HIS A 164 11.96 21.51 35.94
C HIS A 164 10.97 20.44 35.48
N LEU A 165 9.68 20.56 35.85
CA LEU A 165 8.63 19.64 35.42
C LEU A 165 8.40 19.71 33.90
N PHE A 166 8.44 20.89 33.30
CA PHE A 166 8.44 21.05 31.84
C PHE A 166 9.59 20.28 31.19
N ALA A 167 10.81 20.36 31.73
CA ALA A 167 11.96 19.62 31.21
C ALA A 167 11.78 18.09 31.35
N GLN A 168 11.18 17.63 32.46
CA GLN A 168 10.83 16.23 32.67
C GLN A 168 9.75 15.75 31.69
N ALA A 169 8.62 16.45 31.60
CA ALA A 169 7.55 16.17 30.65
C ALA A 169 8.07 16.14 29.20
N LYS A 170 8.95 17.07 28.84
CA LYS A 170 9.61 17.09 27.52
C LYS A 170 10.44 15.82 27.27
N ARG A 171 11.19 15.32 28.27
CA ARG A 171 11.93 14.06 28.13
C ARG A 171 11.00 12.87 27.96
N VAL A 172 9.95 12.79 28.77
CA VAL A 172 8.94 11.71 28.69
C VAL A 172 8.25 11.71 27.34
N LEU A 173 7.82 12.88 26.87
CA LEU A 173 7.21 13.07 25.55
C LEU A 173 8.16 12.61 24.43
N ASN A 174 9.43 13.04 24.46
CA ASN A 174 10.42 12.64 23.47
C ASN A 174 10.64 11.12 23.43
N ILE A 175 10.74 10.47 24.60
CA ILE A 175 10.90 9.02 24.71
C ILE A 175 9.65 8.30 24.20
N GLY A 176 8.46 8.74 24.59
CA GLY A 176 7.20 8.15 24.14
C GLY A 176 7.01 8.25 22.64
N LEU A 177 7.32 9.40 22.04
CA LEU A 177 7.25 9.61 20.59
C LEU A 177 8.29 8.78 19.84
N TYR A 178 9.51 8.65 20.38
CA TYR A 178 10.54 7.78 19.81
C TYR A 178 10.09 6.31 19.80
N ASN A 179 9.56 5.82 20.92
CA ASN A 179 9.06 4.45 21.03
C ASN A 179 7.90 4.19 20.07
N LEU A 180 6.93 5.12 19.99
CA LEU A 180 5.80 5.03 19.07
C LEU A 180 6.28 5.00 17.60
N MET A 181 7.29 5.80 17.27
CA MET A 181 7.91 5.80 15.94
C MET A 181 8.56 4.44 15.63
N GLU A 182 9.40 3.93 16.53
CA GLU A 182 10.10 2.66 16.33
C GLU A 182 9.11 1.48 16.24
N GLU A 183 8.06 1.47 17.06
CA GLU A 183 6.97 0.50 16.95
C GLU A 183 6.30 0.56 15.57
N THR A 184 6.00 1.77 15.08
CA THR A 184 5.38 1.96 13.75
C THR A 184 6.31 1.50 12.62
N LYS A 185 7.62 1.74 12.75
CA LYS A 185 8.62 1.24 11.79
C LYS A 185 8.67 -0.28 11.79
N ILE A 186 8.70 -0.91 12.96
CA ILE A 186 8.70 -2.37 13.10
C ILE A 186 7.43 -2.95 12.47
N GLN A 187 6.25 -2.41 12.81
CA GLN A 187 4.98 -2.85 12.21
C GLN A 187 5.01 -2.72 10.68
N THR A 188 5.53 -1.61 10.15
CA THR A 188 5.66 -1.39 8.70
C THR A 188 6.64 -2.39 8.05
N ILE A 189 7.75 -2.69 8.72
CA ILE A 189 8.73 -3.66 8.24
C ILE A 189 8.12 -5.07 8.26
N MET A 190 7.31 -5.39 9.27
CA MET A 190 6.68 -6.70 9.45
C MET A 190 5.49 -6.94 8.52
N LEU A 191 5.05 -5.95 7.75
CA LEU A 191 4.06 -6.14 6.68
C LEU A 191 4.57 -7.22 5.71
N GLY A 192 3.96 -8.40 5.83
CA GLY A 192 4.28 -9.58 5.02
C GLY A 192 3.78 -9.44 3.59
N ASN A 193 3.85 -10.52 2.81
CA ASN A 193 3.32 -10.58 1.44
C ASN A 193 1.79 -10.67 1.37
N THR A 194 1.14 -10.82 2.51
CA THR A 194 -0.30 -10.83 2.67
C THR A 194 -0.58 -9.80 3.74
N ILE A 195 -1.15 -8.66 3.36
CA ILE A 195 -1.36 -7.55 4.30
C ILE A 195 -2.73 -7.72 4.93
N GLU A 196 -2.77 -7.91 6.25
CA GLU A 196 -4.03 -7.91 6.97
C GLU A 196 -4.49 -6.47 7.23
N ILE A 197 -5.80 -6.24 7.09
CA ILE A 197 -6.40 -4.90 7.29
C ILE A 197 -6.06 -4.32 8.67
N GLN A 198 -5.97 -5.18 9.70
CA GLN A 198 -5.71 -4.74 11.06
C GLN A 198 -4.28 -4.23 11.25
N GLU A 199 -3.31 -4.82 10.55
CA GLU A 199 -1.91 -4.37 10.59
C GLU A 199 -1.78 -2.94 10.06
N ILE A 200 -2.44 -2.65 8.93
CA ILE A 200 -2.45 -1.29 8.36
C ILE A 200 -3.22 -0.30 9.22
N ARG A 201 -4.35 -0.71 9.81
CA ARG A 201 -5.10 0.17 10.72
C ARG A 201 -4.25 0.60 11.92
N SER A 202 -3.48 -0.32 12.51
CA SER A 202 -2.55 -0.01 13.59
C SER A 202 -1.50 1.02 13.15
N ILE A 203 -0.88 0.81 11.99
CA ILE A 203 0.13 1.74 11.44
C ILE A 203 -0.47 3.13 11.19
N VAL A 204 -1.65 3.21 10.58
CA VAL A 204 -2.34 4.48 10.29
C VAL A 204 -2.69 5.21 11.58
N GLU A 205 -3.17 4.50 12.59
CA GLU A 205 -3.51 5.07 13.89
C GLU A 205 -2.25 5.63 14.58
N ASN A 206 -1.15 4.90 14.57
CA ASN A 206 0.12 5.40 15.11
C ASN A 206 0.65 6.62 14.33
N LEU A 207 0.52 6.63 13.00
CA LEU A 207 0.87 7.79 12.17
C LEU A 207 0.02 9.03 12.51
N ARG A 208 -1.28 8.86 12.77
CA ARG A 208 -2.14 9.97 13.24
C ARG A 208 -1.69 10.48 14.60
N ARG A 209 -1.36 9.60 15.54
CA ARG A 209 -0.83 9.98 16.85
C ARG A 209 0.47 10.79 16.71
N ILE A 210 1.40 10.36 15.86
CA ILE A 210 2.65 11.08 15.57
C ILE A 210 2.36 12.44 14.90
N GLN A 211 1.40 12.50 13.97
CA GLN A 211 0.99 13.73 13.31
C GLN A 211 0.38 14.75 14.28
N ASN A 212 -0.43 14.29 15.22
CA ASN A 212 -0.99 15.15 16.28
C ASN A 212 0.11 15.71 17.20
N ALA A 213 1.26 15.06 17.28
CA ALA A 213 2.45 15.58 17.97
C ALA A 213 3.34 16.49 17.08
N THR A 214 2.95 16.78 15.84
CA THR A 214 3.65 17.67 14.87
C THR A 214 5.08 17.27 14.50
N ILE A 215 5.36 15.96 14.35
CA ILE A 215 6.69 15.47 13.96
C ILE A 215 6.73 15.04 12.49
N ASP A 216 6.78 16.01 11.59
CA ASP A 216 6.72 15.77 10.13
C ASP A 216 7.87 14.89 9.60
N LEU A 217 9.07 15.03 10.20
CA LEU A 217 10.27 14.32 9.75
C LEU A 217 10.13 12.80 9.94
N CYS A 218 9.47 12.37 11.02
CA CYS A 218 9.23 10.95 11.34
C CYS A 218 8.15 10.35 10.43
N ILE A 219 7.09 11.11 10.13
CA ILE A 219 6.04 10.66 9.21
C ILE A 219 6.64 10.35 7.84
N ASN A 220 7.55 11.20 7.35
CA ASN A 220 8.20 11.00 6.06
C ASN A 220 9.07 9.73 6.00
N GLU A 221 9.72 9.35 7.10
CA GLU A 221 10.50 8.11 7.17
C GLU A 221 9.61 6.87 7.07
N VAL A 222 8.52 6.84 7.84
CA VAL A 222 7.55 5.73 7.79
C VAL A 222 6.86 5.67 6.42
N LYS A 223 6.51 6.83 5.83
CA LYS A 223 5.98 6.91 4.45
C LYS A 223 6.88 6.24 3.44
N LYS A 224 8.20 6.48 3.53
CA LYS A 224 9.19 5.84 2.65
C LYS A 224 9.24 4.32 2.84
N LEU A 225 9.13 3.84 4.07
CA LEU A 225 9.10 2.40 4.36
C LEU A 225 7.84 1.74 3.78
N ILE A 226 6.67 2.37 3.98
CA ILE A 226 5.39 1.92 3.40
C ILE A 226 5.49 1.87 1.87
N GLU A 227 6.03 2.93 1.25
CA GLU A 227 6.24 2.98 -0.19
C GLU A 227 7.19 1.88 -0.68
N GLY A 228 8.30 1.65 0.03
CA GLY A 228 9.24 0.56 -0.28
C GLY A 228 8.57 -0.81 -0.24
N ARG A 229 7.71 -1.06 0.75
CA ARG A 229 6.94 -2.30 0.85
C ARG A 229 5.93 -2.44 -0.27
N ILE A 230 5.13 -1.41 -0.54
CA ILE A 230 4.11 -1.45 -1.61
C ILE A 230 4.78 -1.63 -2.99
N LYS A 231 5.97 -1.06 -3.22
CA LYS A 231 6.75 -1.32 -4.45
C LYS A 231 7.03 -2.80 -4.66
N LEU A 232 7.47 -3.53 -3.62
CA LEU A 232 7.72 -4.99 -3.73
C LEU A 232 6.44 -5.76 -4.08
N PHE A 233 5.32 -5.35 -3.51
CA PHE A 233 4.01 -5.89 -3.84
C PHE A 233 3.65 -5.69 -5.30
N LEU A 234 3.79 -4.45 -5.81
CA LEU A 234 3.51 -4.10 -7.20
C LEU A 234 4.39 -4.91 -8.18
N VAL A 235 5.66 -5.14 -7.84
CA VAL A 235 6.56 -6.01 -8.62
C VAL A 235 6.02 -7.45 -8.67
N SER A 236 5.61 -8.00 -7.52
CA SER A 236 5.01 -9.34 -7.48
C SER A 236 3.74 -9.44 -8.33
N VAL A 237 2.88 -8.41 -8.32
CA VAL A 237 1.68 -8.40 -9.16
C VAL A 237 2.05 -8.37 -10.65
N ASN A 238 3.02 -7.55 -11.04
CA ASN A 238 3.50 -7.52 -12.44
C ASN A 238 4.03 -8.89 -12.89
N ASP A 239 4.73 -9.62 -12.02
CA ASP A 239 5.22 -10.95 -12.36
C ASP A 239 4.08 -11.98 -12.47
N LEU A 240 3.05 -11.88 -11.63
CA LEU A 240 1.83 -12.68 -11.76
C LEU A 240 1.10 -12.42 -13.10
N ILE A 241 1.04 -11.16 -13.52
CA ILE A 241 0.48 -10.77 -14.82
C ILE A 241 1.27 -11.40 -15.96
N LYS A 242 2.61 -11.36 -15.92
CA LYS A 242 3.48 -11.95 -16.96
C LYS A 242 3.28 -13.47 -17.12
N ILE A 243 3.04 -14.18 -16.03
CA ILE A 243 2.78 -15.64 -16.06
C ILE A 243 1.31 -16.01 -16.27
N ASN A 244 0.45 -15.02 -16.56
CA ASN A 244 -0.99 -15.15 -16.76
C ASN A 244 -1.76 -15.69 -15.53
N ASN A 245 -1.27 -15.44 -14.31
CA ASN A 245 -2.01 -15.76 -13.08
C ASN A 245 -2.88 -14.55 -12.68
N PHE A 246 -3.94 -14.32 -13.46
CA PHE A 246 -4.80 -13.14 -13.31
C PHE A 246 -5.63 -13.15 -12.03
N TYR A 247 -6.01 -14.33 -11.52
CA TYR A 247 -6.77 -14.46 -10.28
C TYR A 247 -5.99 -13.87 -9.09
N GLU A 248 -4.76 -14.36 -8.91
CA GLU A 248 -3.91 -13.90 -7.81
C GLU A 248 -3.47 -12.45 -8.01
N ALA A 249 -3.25 -12.02 -9.26
CA ALA A 249 -2.95 -10.63 -9.57
C ALA A 249 -4.10 -9.70 -9.13
N ASP A 250 -5.35 -10.01 -9.47
CA ASP A 250 -6.53 -9.21 -9.10
C ASP A 250 -6.73 -9.16 -7.57
N GLU A 251 -6.60 -10.29 -6.88
CA GLU A 251 -6.70 -10.33 -5.41
C GLU A 251 -5.63 -9.47 -4.73
N LYS A 252 -4.39 -9.50 -5.24
CA LYS A 252 -3.33 -8.60 -4.74
C LYS A 252 -3.59 -7.14 -5.08
N ILE A 253 -4.11 -6.82 -6.27
CA ILE A 253 -4.49 -5.44 -6.63
C ILE A 253 -5.58 -4.92 -5.69
N LYS A 254 -6.62 -5.71 -5.41
CA LYS A 254 -7.67 -5.35 -4.45
C LYS A 254 -7.09 -5.09 -3.07
N SER A 255 -6.19 -5.96 -2.62
CA SER A 255 -5.50 -5.83 -1.33
C SER A 255 -4.70 -4.53 -1.27
N ILE A 256 -3.84 -4.26 -2.26
CA ILE A 256 -3.02 -3.04 -2.31
C ILE A 256 -3.91 -1.78 -2.40
N THR A 257 -4.98 -1.83 -3.19
CA THR A 257 -5.97 -0.73 -3.28
C THR A 257 -6.59 -0.45 -1.91
N LEU A 258 -6.98 -1.49 -1.17
CA LEU A 258 -7.54 -1.34 0.17
C LEU A 258 -6.52 -0.74 1.15
N VAL A 259 -5.28 -1.21 1.13
CA VAL A 259 -4.17 -0.65 1.92
C VAL A 259 -3.97 0.83 1.59
N SER A 260 -3.92 1.18 0.31
CA SER A 260 -3.77 2.56 -0.15
C SER A 260 -4.92 3.46 0.33
N ASN A 261 -6.15 2.95 0.32
CA ASN A 261 -7.32 3.67 0.81
C ASN A 261 -7.27 3.89 2.33
N LEU A 262 -6.82 2.88 3.09
CA LEU A 262 -6.66 3.00 4.55
C LEU A 262 -5.56 4.00 4.92
N LEU A 263 -4.47 4.03 4.16
CA LEU A 263 -3.38 4.98 4.36
C LEU A 263 -3.82 6.43 4.13
N GLY A 264 -4.76 6.68 3.21
CA GLY A 264 -5.30 8.01 2.96
C GLY A 264 -4.20 9.05 2.67
N THR A 265 -4.13 10.11 3.48
CA THR A 265 -3.12 11.18 3.37
C THR A 265 -1.69 10.75 3.75
N PHE A 266 -1.55 9.56 4.35
CA PHE A 266 -0.25 8.96 4.61
C PHE A 266 0.28 8.18 3.40
N GLY A 267 -0.57 7.84 2.43
CA GLY A 267 -0.12 7.26 1.16
C GLY A 267 0.60 8.31 0.30
N THR A 268 1.66 7.90 -0.39
CA THR A 268 2.33 8.78 -1.37
C THR A 268 1.57 8.77 -2.69
N GLN A 269 1.49 9.91 -3.37
CA GLN A 269 0.86 10.04 -4.69
C GLN A 269 1.43 9.01 -5.69
N TYR A 270 2.72 8.74 -5.58
CA TYR A 270 3.41 7.71 -6.36
C TYR A 270 2.76 6.32 -6.24
N ILE A 271 2.36 5.88 -5.03
CA ILE A 271 1.70 4.60 -4.84
C ILE A 271 0.36 4.55 -5.60
N PHE A 272 -0.45 5.60 -5.47
CA PHE A 272 -1.74 5.68 -6.16
C PHE A 272 -1.59 5.61 -7.68
N GLU A 273 -0.62 6.36 -8.21
CA GLU A 273 -0.30 6.34 -9.65
C GLU A 273 0.14 4.96 -10.13
N GLN A 274 0.99 4.27 -9.36
CA GLN A 274 1.44 2.92 -9.69
C GLN A 274 0.30 1.88 -9.65
N ILE A 275 -0.65 1.99 -8.71
CA ILE A 275 -1.84 1.10 -8.68
C ILE A 275 -2.71 1.33 -9.92
N VAL A 276 -2.90 2.60 -10.33
CA VAL A 276 -3.64 2.95 -11.53
C VAL A 276 -2.94 2.45 -12.79
N GLU A 277 -1.62 2.65 -12.88
CA GLU A 277 -0.79 2.17 -13.99
C GLU A 277 -0.83 0.64 -14.09
N LEU A 278 -0.77 -0.06 -12.97
CA LEU A 278 -0.82 -1.52 -12.94
C LEU A 278 -2.19 -2.06 -13.37
N ASN A 279 -3.28 -1.40 -12.96
CA ASN A 279 -4.61 -1.70 -13.50
C ASN A 279 -4.68 -1.48 -15.01
N LYS A 280 -4.13 -0.39 -15.54
CA LYS A 280 -4.08 -0.17 -17.01
C LYS A 280 -3.23 -1.22 -17.71
N ASN A 281 -2.08 -1.59 -17.14
CA ASN A 281 -1.22 -2.62 -17.70
C ASN A 281 -1.95 -3.98 -17.77
N LEU A 282 -2.68 -4.34 -16.72
CA LEU A 282 -3.52 -5.52 -16.69
C LEU A 282 -4.58 -5.51 -17.80
N ASP A 283 -5.23 -4.36 -18.07
CA ASP A 283 -6.19 -4.22 -19.19
C ASP A 283 -5.53 -4.51 -20.53
N ILE A 284 -4.36 -3.92 -20.74
CA ILE A 284 -3.59 -4.04 -21.97
C ILE A 284 -3.13 -5.48 -22.17
N VAL A 285 -2.58 -6.12 -21.14
CA VAL A 285 -2.09 -7.50 -21.23
C VAL A 285 -3.25 -8.46 -21.55
N VAL A 286 -4.35 -8.36 -20.82
CA VAL A 286 -5.50 -9.26 -21.03
C VAL A 286 -6.16 -9.00 -22.37
N SER A 287 -6.47 -7.75 -22.70
CA SER A 287 -7.28 -7.41 -23.89
C SER A 287 -6.48 -7.46 -25.18
N ASN A 288 -5.17 -7.13 -25.15
CA ASN A 288 -4.37 -7.06 -26.36
C ASN A 288 -3.37 -8.21 -26.44
N VAL A 289 -2.55 -8.44 -25.41
CA VAL A 289 -1.44 -9.39 -25.51
C VAL A 289 -1.96 -10.83 -25.54
N VAL A 290 -2.82 -11.21 -24.58
CA VAL A 290 -3.35 -12.57 -24.49
C VAL A 290 -4.32 -12.86 -25.63
N VAL A 291 -5.26 -11.96 -25.92
CA VAL A 291 -6.20 -12.14 -27.04
C VAL A 291 -5.43 -12.29 -28.35
N LYS A 292 -4.48 -11.39 -28.64
CA LYS A 292 -3.67 -11.47 -29.87
C LYS A 292 -2.87 -12.76 -29.95
N LYS A 293 -2.25 -13.21 -28.85
CA LYS A 293 -1.51 -14.47 -28.79
C LYS A 293 -2.37 -15.64 -29.30
N TYR A 294 -3.58 -15.82 -28.78
CA TYR A 294 -4.44 -16.93 -29.21
C TYR A 294 -5.12 -16.69 -30.58
N ALA A 295 -5.37 -15.43 -30.94
CA ALA A 295 -5.86 -15.06 -32.26
C ALA A 295 -4.84 -15.31 -33.37
N GLU A 296 -3.53 -15.28 -33.08
CA GLU A 296 -2.46 -15.50 -34.07
C GLU A 296 -1.84 -16.92 -34.00
N MET A 297 -1.94 -17.60 -32.85
CA MET A 297 -1.37 -18.95 -32.64
C MET A 297 -1.86 -19.99 -33.65
N ASP A 298 -0.93 -20.72 -34.28
CA ASP A 298 -1.26 -21.81 -35.20
C ASP A 298 -1.85 -23.02 -34.45
N MET A 299 -2.76 -23.79 -35.08
CA MET A 299 -3.39 -24.94 -34.43
C MET A 299 -2.40 -26.02 -33.99
N ASN A 300 -1.27 -26.18 -34.68
CA ASN A 300 -0.26 -27.17 -34.31
C ASN A 300 0.43 -26.79 -32.99
N GLU A 301 0.46 -25.50 -32.65
CA GLU A 301 1.05 -25.00 -31.40
C GLU A 301 0.18 -25.28 -30.18
N TYR A 302 -1.10 -25.65 -30.35
CA TYR A 302 -1.98 -26.01 -29.22
C TYR A 302 -1.51 -27.25 -28.46
N THR A 303 -0.64 -28.08 -29.06
CA THR A 303 0.01 -29.20 -28.37
C THR A 303 1.00 -28.72 -27.29
N LEU A 304 1.72 -27.63 -27.56
CA LEU A 304 2.72 -27.03 -26.66
C LEU A 304 2.11 -25.96 -25.76
N ASN A 305 1.08 -25.27 -26.24
CA ASN A 305 0.36 -24.22 -25.53
C ASN A 305 -1.15 -24.51 -25.55
N PRO A 306 -1.63 -25.46 -24.73
CA PRO A 306 -3.04 -25.83 -24.72
C PRO A 306 -3.95 -24.64 -24.46
N SER A 307 -4.98 -24.48 -25.28
CA SER A 307 -5.92 -23.37 -25.09
C SER A 307 -6.78 -23.59 -23.84
N LYS A 308 -7.09 -24.83 -23.46
CA LYS A 308 -7.82 -25.14 -22.22
C LYS A 308 -7.21 -24.44 -20.98
N ASP A 309 -5.88 -24.33 -20.90
CA ASP A 309 -5.20 -23.76 -19.75
C ASP A 309 -5.51 -22.27 -19.58
N ILE A 310 -5.65 -21.51 -20.68
CA ILE A 310 -6.02 -20.10 -20.60
C ILE A 310 -7.50 -19.93 -20.29
N PHE A 311 -8.37 -20.82 -20.79
CA PHE A 311 -9.79 -20.82 -20.44
C PHE A 311 -10.01 -21.16 -18.97
N ASP A 312 -9.24 -22.08 -18.40
CA ASP A 312 -9.31 -22.39 -16.97
C ASP A 312 -8.84 -21.21 -16.12
N LYS A 313 -7.74 -20.54 -16.54
CA LYS A 313 -7.18 -19.39 -15.83
C LYS A 313 -8.08 -18.15 -15.92
N LEU A 314 -8.55 -17.79 -17.11
CA LEU A 314 -9.41 -16.64 -17.33
C LEU A 314 -10.86 -16.89 -16.92
N GLY A 315 -11.37 -18.11 -17.11
CA GLY A 315 -12.74 -18.48 -16.75
C GLY A 315 -13.02 -18.28 -15.27
N LYS A 316 -12.14 -18.80 -14.40
CA LYS A 316 -12.22 -18.61 -12.94
C LYS A 316 -12.32 -17.13 -12.53
N VAL A 317 -11.62 -16.25 -13.25
CA VAL A 317 -11.61 -14.82 -12.93
C VAL A 317 -12.79 -14.10 -13.58
N SER A 318 -13.21 -14.53 -14.77
CA SER A 318 -14.35 -13.97 -15.51
C SER A 318 -15.66 -14.10 -14.73
N ASP A 319 -15.84 -15.19 -13.98
CA ASP A 319 -17.03 -15.39 -13.14
C ASP A 319 -17.10 -14.40 -11.98
N ILE A 320 -15.95 -13.89 -11.53
CA ILE A 320 -15.82 -12.98 -10.39
C ILE A 320 -15.71 -11.52 -10.85
N ASN A 321 -15.04 -11.28 -11.98
CA ASN A 321 -14.74 -9.97 -12.53
C ASN A 321 -15.14 -9.92 -14.02
N PRO A 322 -16.20 -9.16 -14.37
CA PRO A 322 -16.73 -9.12 -15.74
C PRO A 322 -15.75 -8.52 -16.77
N ARG A 323 -14.68 -7.85 -16.30
CA ARG A 323 -13.58 -7.34 -17.12
C ARG A 323 -12.97 -8.39 -18.04
N TYR A 324 -12.93 -9.65 -17.61
CA TYR A 324 -12.30 -10.74 -18.36
C TYR A 324 -13.25 -11.46 -19.31
N ALA A 325 -14.57 -11.24 -19.20
CA ALA A 325 -15.57 -11.94 -20.00
C ALA A 325 -15.41 -11.63 -21.50
N LYS A 326 -15.27 -10.34 -21.85
CA LYS A 326 -15.12 -9.93 -23.25
C LYS A 326 -13.82 -10.46 -23.89
N PRO A 327 -12.64 -10.32 -23.28
CA PRO A 327 -11.41 -10.95 -23.79
C PRO A 327 -11.53 -12.47 -23.94
N LEU A 328 -12.15 -13.14 -22.98
CA LEU A 328 -12.35 -14.60 -23.01
C LEU A 328 -13.23 -15.02 -24.21
N ASP A 329 -14.32 -14.30 -24.45
CA ASP A 329 -15.19 -14.53 -25.61
C ASP A 329 -14.52 -14.22 -26.95
N GLU A 330 -13.64 -13.22 -27.00
CA GLU A 330 -12.84 -12.91 -28.18
C GLU A 330 -11.82 -14.03 -28.51
N ILE A 331 -11.18 -14.60 -27.49
CA ILE A 331 -10.32 -15.78 -27.64
C ILE A 331 -11.14 -16.96 -28.16
N ARG A 332 -12.28 -17.25 -27.53
CA ARG A 332 -13.22 -18.32 -27.95
C ARG A 332 -13.61 -18.18 -29.41
N ARG A 333 -14.05 -16.99 -29.81
CA ARG A 333 -14.48 -16.70 -31.20
C ARG A 333 -13.34 -16.88 -32.19
N SER A 334 -12.15 -16.36 -31.87
CA SER A 334 -10.97 -16.47 -32.73
C SER A 334 -10.58 -17.93 -32.97
N ILE A 335 -10.55 -18.74 -31.90
CA ILE A 335 -10.24 -20.17 -32.00
C ILE A 335 -11.31 -20.90 -32.81
N LEU A 336 -12.60 -20.76 -32.48
CA LEU A 336 -13.68 -21.41 -33.24
C LEU A 336 -13.65 -21.06 -34.73
N THR A 337 -13.34 -19.81 -35.06
CA THR A 337 -13.26 -19.33 -36.43
C THR A 337 -12.14 -20.04 -37.19
N LYS A 338 -10.96 -20.22 -36.58
CA LYS A 338 -9.85 -20.98 -37.19
C LYS A 338 -10.25 -22.41 -37.49
N PHE A 339 -10.86 -23.11 -36.53
CA PHE A 339 -11.31 -24.49 -36.74
C PHE A 339 -12.31 -24.60 -37.88
N ARG A 340 -13.23 -23.64 -37.99
CA ARG A 340 -14.21 -23.60 -39.09
C ARG A 340 -13.55 -23.29 -40.44
N ILE A 341 -12.54 -22.43 -40.48
CA ILE A 341 -11.76 -22.18 -41.71
C ILE A 341 -11.09 -23.48 -42.21
N GLU A 342 -10.49 -24.28 -41.34
CA GLU A 342 -9.90 -25.57 -41.74
C GLU A 342 -10.96 -26.56 -42.28
N LEU A 343 -12.17 -26.56 -41.70
CA LEU A 343 -13.29 -27.34 -42.25
C LEU A 343 -13.72 -26.81 -43.63
N ASP A 344 -13.77 -25.51 -43.84
CA ASP A 344 -14.14 -24.92 -45.13
C ASP A 344 -13.07 -25.19 -46.20
N GLU A 345 -11.78 -25.11 -45.86
CA GLU A 345 -10.68 -25.51 -46.74
C GLU A 345 -10.73 -27.00 -47.09
N THR A 346 -11.24 -27.84 -46.18
CA THR A 346 -11.50 -29.25 -46.47
C THR A 346 -12.53 -29.43 -47.58
N LYS A 347 -13.62 -28.64 -47.53
CA LYS A 347 -14.72 -28.71 -48.51
C LYS A 347 -14.33 -28.17 -49.89
N LYS A 348 -13.38 -27.24 -49.94
CA LYS A 348 -12.87 -26.66 -51.20
C LYS A 348 -12.01 -27.64 -52.01
N LYS A 349 -11.35 -28.61 -51.38
CA LYS A 349 -10.59 -29.63 -52.10
C LYS A 349 -11.52 -30.58 -52.85
N GLN A 350 -11.17 -30.89 -54.10
CA GLN A 350 -11.93 -31.78 -54.98
C GLN A 350 -11.08 -33.01 -55.34
N PRO A 351 -11.55 -34.24 -55.13
CA PRO A 351 -12.72 -34.58 -54.33
C PRO A 351 -12.47 -34.26 -52.86
N PRO A 352 -13.51 -33.91 -52.11
CA PRO A 352 -13.42 -33.86 -50.67
C PRO A 352 -13.07 -35.27 -50.17
N ASN A 353 -12.00 -35.38 -49.37
CA ASN A 353 -11.53 -36.64 -48.81
C ASN A 353 -11.44 -36.51 -47.28
N SER A 354 -11.83 -37.57 -46.55
CA SER A 354 -11.70 -37.66 -45.10
C SER A 354 -10.24 -37.68 -44.62
N ASP A 355 -9.30 -38.16 -45.45
CA ASP A 355 -7.87 -38.22 -45.10
C ASP A 355 -7.12 -36.88 -45.32
N ASN A 356 -7.87 -35.79 -45.48
CA ASN A 356 -7.33 -34.45 -45.72
C ASN A 356 -6.45 -33.98 -44.55
N ILE A 357 -5.35 -33.31 -44.87
CA ILE A 357 -4.45 -32.69 -43.89
C ILE A 357 -5.19 -31.71 -42.97
N HIS A 358 -6.20 -31.01 -43.47
CA HIS A 358 -7.00 -30.06 -42.70
C HIS A 358 -7.87 -30.77 -41.64
N ILE A 359 -8.46 -31.92 -41.95
CA ILE A 359 -9.17 -32.77 -40.96
C ILE A 359 -8.19 -33.28 -39.90
N ARG A 360 -7.00 -33.73 -40.30
CA ARG A 360 -5.98 -34.20 -39.33
C ARG A 360 -5.50 -33.08 -38.40
N LYS A 361 -5.30 -31.87 -38.93
CA LYS A 361 -4.99 -30.69 -38.12
C LYS A 361 -6.12 -30.36 -37.14
N PHE A 362 -7.36 -30.40 -37.61
CA PHE A 362 -8.55 -30.21 -36.79
C PHE A 362 -8.61 -31.22 -35.64
N ASP A 363 -8.52 -32.52 -35.93
CA ASP A 363 -8.59 -33.60 -34.93
C ASP A 363 -7.44 -33.56 -33.92
N SER A 364 -6.27 -33.09 -34.35
CA SER A 364 -5.13 -32.89 -33.46
C SER A 364 -5.39 -31.72 -32.51
N GLY A 365 -5.77 -30.56 -33.04
CA GLY A 365 -5.94 -29.33 -32.26
C GLY A 365 -7.13 -29.37 -31.30
N VAL A 366 -8.25 -30.00 -31.70
CA VAL A 366 -9.51 -29.96 -30.93
C VAL A 366 -9.35 -30.56 -29.53
N LYS A 367 -8.45 -31.54 -29.36
CA LYS A 367 -8.20 -32.22 -28.07
C LYS A 367 -7.63 -31.30 -26.98
N TYR A 368 -7.10 -30.14 -27.36
CA TYR A 368 -6.48 -29.17 -26.44
C TYR A 368 -7.40 -27.98 -26.12
N LEU A 369 -8.67 -28.05 -26.51
CA LEU A 369 -9.69 -27.05 -26.23
C LEU A 369 -10.54 -27.42 -25.01
N PRO A 370 -11.28 -26.44 -24.43
CA PRO A 370 -12.35 -26.70 -23.46
C PRO A 370 -13.44 -27.66 -23.99
N GLU A 371 -14.07 -28.42 -23.08
CA GLU A 371 -15.04 -29.46 -23.42
C GLU A 371 -16.25 -28.94 -24.21
N ASP A 372 -16.80 -27.79 -23.83
CA ASP A 372 -17.93 -27.13 -24.52
C ASP A 372 -17.59 -26.80 -25.98
N MET A 373 -16.37 -26.30 -26.22
CA MET A 373 -15.87 -26.01 -27.56
C MET A 373 -15.60 -27.30 -28.34
N GLN A 374 -15.06 -28.33 -27.69
CA GLN A 374 -14.83 -29.63 -28.32
C GLN A 374 -16.12 -30.25 -28.83
N GLU A 375 -17.17 -30.26 -28.02
CA GLU A 375 -18.47 -30.82 -28.42
C GLU A 375 -19.06 -30.10 -29.63
N THR A 376 -19.02 -28.76 -29.60
CA THR A 376 -19.50 -27.93 -30.70
C THR A 376 -18.72 -28.22 -31.98
N LEU A 377 -17.40 -28.26 -31.91
CA LEU A 377 -16.53 -28.51 -33.07
C LEU A 377 -16.62 -29.94 -33.58
N LYS A 378 -16.78 -30.94 -32.70
CA LYS A 378 -17.00 -32.34 -33.12
C LYS A 378 -18.29 -32.50 -33.92
N LYS A 379 -19.36 -31.77 -33.57
CA LYS A 379 -20.60 -31.72 -34.36
C LYS A 379 -20.36 -31.07 -35.73
N ASP A 380 -19.63 -29.96 -35.77
CA ASP A 380 -19.27 -29.27 -37.03
C ASP A 380 -18.45 -30.21 -37.95
N LEU A 381 -17.50 -30.97 -37.39
CA LEU A 381 -16.71 -31.97 -38.13
C LEU A 381 -17.58 -33.12 -38.63
N GLN A 382 -18.46 -33.68 -37.80
CA GLN A 382 -19.38 -34.75 -38.21
C GLN A 382 -20.26 -34.30 -39.38
N HIS A 383 -20.79 -33.08 -39.33
CA HIS A 383 -21.55 -32.50 -40.44
C HIS A 383 -20.69 -32.39 -41.71
N CYS A 384 -19.46 -31.92 -41.58
CA CYS A 384 -18.50 -31.85 -42.70
C CYS A 384 -18.25 -33.24 -43.32
N ILE A 385 -18.02 -34.27 -42.51
CA ILE A 385 -17.82 -35.64 -42.98
C ILE A 385 -19.06 -36.17 -43.72
N VAL A 386 -20.27 -35.91 -43.20
CA VAL A 386 -21.52 -36.29 -43.88
C VAL A 386 -21.65 -35.60 -45.23
N GLU A 387 -21.31 -34.30 -45.34
CA GLU A 387 -21.31 -33.58 -46.61
C GLU A 387 -20.28 -34.13 -47.60
N ILE A 388 -19.07 -34.45 -47.12
CA ILE A 388 -18.02 -35.09 -47.92
C ILE A 388 -18.51 -36.43 -48.48
N ASN A 389 -19.08 -37.29 -47.64
CA ASN A 389 -19.59 -38.60 -48.05
C ASN A 389 -20.74 -38.47 -49.05
N LYS A 390 -21.67 -37.54 -48.84
CA LYS A 390 -22.74 -37.25 -49.81
C LYS A 390 -22.18 -36.80 -51.17
N ASN A 391 -21.13 -35.99 -51.18
CA ASN A 391 -20.47 -35.58 -52.43
C ASN A 391 -19.78 -36.77 -53.13
N ILE A 392 -19.10 -37.63 -52.38
CA ILE A 392 -18.50 -38.86 -52.89
C ILE A 392 -19.58 -39.78 -53.50
N GLU A 393 -20.69 -40.00 -52.80
CA GLU A 393 -21.82 -40.80 -53.28
C GLU A 393 -22.45 -40.21 -54.55
N LYS A 394 -22.61 -38.88 -54.59
CA LYS A 394 -23.11 -38.17 -55.76
C LYS A 394 -22.19 -38.36 -56.97
N HIS A 395 -20.88 -38.16 -56.82
CA HIS A 395 -19.93 -38.38 -57.92
C HIS A 395 -19.92 -39.83 -58.40
N ASN A 396 -19.99 -40.81 -57.49
CA ASN A 396 -20.10 -42.22 -57.86
C ASN A 396 -21.42 -42.51 -58.60
N SER A 397 -22.53 -41.92 -58.17
CA SER A 397 -23.85 -42.10 -58.77
C SER A 397 -23.93 -41.44 -60.15
N ASP A 398 -23.41 -40.23 -60.30
CA ASP A 398 -23.34 -39.48 -61.56
C ASP A 398 -22.48 -40.24 -62.59
N LEU A 399 -21.33 -40.76 -62.17
CA LEU A 399 -20.46 -41.58 -63.00
C LEU A 399 -21.17 -42.87 -63.43
N LYS A 400 -21.78 -43.59 -62.48
CA LYS A 400 -22.51 -44.83 -62.77
C LYS A 400 -23.68 -44.59 -63.72
N ALA A 401 -24.48 -43.56 -63.49
CA ALA A 401 -25.60 -43.20 -64.36
C ALA A 401 -25.15 -42.81 -65.78
N ALA A 402 -23.99 -42.16 -65.91
CA ALA A 402 -23.39 -41.89 -67.22
C ALA A 402 -22.96 -43.20 -67.92
N CYS A 403 -22.30 -44.10 -67.20
CA CYS A 403 -21.90 -45.40 -67.74
C CYS A 403 -23.10 -46.29 -68.12
N ASP A 404 -24.16 -46.29 -67.32
CA ASP A 404 -25.37 -47.09 -67.53
C ASP A 404 -26.20 -46.58 -68.71
N SER A 405 -26.13 -45.28 -69.03
CA SER A 405 -26.87 -44.71 -70.16
C SER A 405 -26.35 -45.17 -71.53
N ARG A 406 -25.20 -45.87 -71.57
CA ARG A 406 -24.53 -46.35 -72.79
C ARG A 406 -24.26 -45.25 -73.84
N ASP A 407 -24.31 -43.98 -73.44
CA ASP A 407 -24.01 -42.82 -74.28
C ASP A 407 -22.55 -42.41 -74.09
N LEU A 408 -21.71 -42.77 -75.04
CA LEU A 408 -20.28 -42.48 -74.98
C LEU A 408 -19.96 -40.99 -75.00
N LYS A 409 -20.80 -40.14 -75.59
CA LYS A 409 -20.58 -38.69 -75.54
C LYS A 409 -20.73 -38.19 -74.11
N ARG A 410 -21.75 -38.68 -73.40
CA ARG A 410 -21.99 -38.38 -71.98
C ARG A 410 -20.88 -38.94 -71.09
N ILE A 411 -20.48 -40.20 -71.29
CA ILE A 411 -19.40 -40.84 -70.51
C ILE A 411 -18.09 -40.08 -70.70
N LYS A 412 -17.69 -39.83 -71.95
CA LYS A 412 -16.48 -39.08 -72.29
C LYS A 412 -16.48 -37.70 -71.63
N LYS A 413 -17.60 -36.97 -71.73
CA LYS A 413 -17.74 -35.65 -71.10
C LYS A 413 -17.54 -35.70 -69.59
N VAL A 414 -18.16 -36.66 -68.89
CA VAL A 414 -18.03 -36.81 -67.43
C VAL A 414 -16.58 -37.13 -67.02
N ILE A 415 -15.91 -38.02 -67.76
CA ILE A 415 -14.50 -38.36 -67.51
C ILE A 415 -13.58 -37.15 -67.77
N GLU A 416 -13.78 -36.45 -68.89
CA GLU A 416 -13.02 -35.23 -69.22
C GLU A 416 -13.26 -34.12 -68.18
N ASP A 417 -14.48 -33.99 -67.68
CA ASP A 417 -14.81 -33.04 -66.61
C ASP A 417 -14.09 -33.40 -65.31
N TYR A 418 -13.96 -34.69 -64.96
CA TYR A 418 -13.15 -35.12 -63.81
C TYR A 418 -11.65 -34.91 -64.02
N GLN A 419 -11.13 -35.06 -65.24
CA GLN A 419 -9.71 -34.84 -65.54
C GLN A 419 -9.30 -33.35 -65.42
N LYS A 420 -10.25 -32.41 -65.46
CA LYS A 420 -9.97 -30.97 -65.31
C LYS A 420 -9.62 -30.56 -63.87
N PHE A 421 -9.98 -31.37 -62.87
CA PHE A 421 -9.79 -31.03 -61.46
C PHE A 421 -8.68 -31.89 -60.84
N GLU A 422 -7.68 -31.22 -60.25
CA GLU A 422 -6.62 -31.86 -59.50
C GLU A 422 -7.22 -32.67 -58.33
N GLY A 423 -6.91 -33.97 -58.26
CA GLY A 423 -7.43 -34.89 -57.25
C GLY A 423 -8.58 -35.80 -57.71
N MET A 424 -9.30 -35.45 -58.78
CA MET A 424 -10.44 -36.24 -59.31
C MET A 424 -10.04 -37.42 -60.21
N GLN A 425 -8.73 -37.68 -60.36
CA GLN A 425 -8.19 -38.73 -61.23
C GLN A 425 -8.73 -40.13 -60.89
N TYR A 426 -9.03 -40.41 -59.62
CA TYR A 426 -9.64 -41.67 -59.20
C TYR A 426 -10.97 -41.92 -59.93
N TYR A 427 -11.85 -40.91 -60.03
CA TYR A 427 -13.14 -41.05 -60.70
C TYR A 427 -12.98 -41.13 -62.22
N ALA A 428 -12.02 -40.41 -62.80
CA ALA A 428 -11.69 -40.54 -64.21
C ALA A 428 -11.21 -41.97 -64.56
N ASN A 429 -10.30 -42.52 -63.76
CA ASN A 429 -9.79 -43.88 -63.93
C ASN A 429 -10.90 -44.92 -63.74
N LYS A 430 -11.70 -44.79 -62.68
CA LYS A 430 -12.86 -45.65 -62.42
C LYS A 430 -13.87 -45.62 -63.57
N GLY A 431 -14.09 -44.47 -64.19
CA GLY A 431 -14.89 -44.33 -65.40
C GLY A 431 -14.28 -45.08 -66.59
N GLY A 432 -12.96 -45.00 -66.76
CA GLY A 432 -12.22 -45.79 -67.75
C GLY A 432 -12.37 -47.30 -67.54
N ASP A 433 -12.24 -47.77 -66.30
CA ASP A 433 -12.41 -49.17 -65.92
C ASP A 433 -13.83 -49.66 -66.21
N TYR A 434 -14.86 -48.86 -65.90
CA TYR A 434 -16.25 -49.18 -66.25
C TYR A 434 -16.45 -49.34 -67.76
N VAL A 435 -15.88 -48.44 -68.56
CA VAL A 435 -15.97 -48.53 -70.03
C VAL A 435 -15.24 -49.76 -70.56
N PHE A 436 -14.07 -50.06 -69.99
CA PHE A 436 -13.29 -51.24 -70.35
C PHE A 436 -14.06 -52.53 -70.03
N GLN A 437 -14.63 -52.64 -68.82
CA GLN A 437 -15.43 -53.79 -68.41
C GLN A 437 -16.67 -53.96 -69.31
N GLN A 438 -17.41 -52.89 -69.60
CA GLN A 438 -18.55 -52.97 -70.53
C GLN A 438 -18.13 -53.46 -71.93
N THR A 439 -16.94 -53.09 -72.40
CA THR A 439 -16.41 -53.53 -73.70
C THR A 439 -16.06 -55.02 -73.67
N GLN A 440 -15.45 -55.49 -72.58
CA GLN A 440 -15.16 -56.91 -72.37
C GLN A 440 -16.43 -57.76 -72.28
N ASP A 441 -17.46 -57.27 -71.58
CA ASP A 441 -18.74 -57.96 -71.45
C ASP A 441 -19.44 -58.12 -72.81
N ILE A 442 -19.47 -57.07 -73.63
CA ILE A 442 -20.06 -57.15 -74.98
C ILE A 442 -19.23 -58.07 -75.87
N THR A 443 -17.90 -58.00 -75.80
CA THR A 443 -17.01 -58.89 -76.54
C THR A 443 -17.23 -60.36 -76.16
N SER A 444 -17.40 -60.64 -74.87
CA SER A 444 -17.70 -62.00 -74.38
C SER A 444 -19.05 -62.48 -74.91
N LYS A 445 -20.09 -61.64 -74.87
CA LYS A 445 -21.41 -61.95 -75.44
C LYS A 445 -21.38 -62.18 -76.96
N ILE A 446 -20.56 -61.45 -77.70
CA ILE A 446 -20.34 -61.70 -79.13
C ILE A 446 -19.76 -63.09 -79.32
N ASN A 447 -18.70 -63.42 -78.58
CA ASN A 447 -18.02 -64.72 -78.67
C ASN A 447 -18.96 -65.88 -78.29
N GLU A 448 -19.77 -65.73 -77.25
CA GLU A 448 -20.79 -66.71 -76.85
C GLU A 448 -21.86 -66.89 -77.93
N ASN A 449 -22.45 -65.80 -78.43
CA ASN A 449 -23.47 -65.86 -79.48
C ASN A 449 -22.92 -66.49 -80.77
N LEU A 450 -21.66 -66.22 -81.13
CA LEU A 450 -21.00 -66.85 -82.28
C LEU A 450 -20.81 -68.37 -82.07
N LYS A 451 -20.43 -68.80 -80.85
CA LYS A 451 -20.31 -70.22 -80.50
C LYS A 451 -21.67 -70.95 -80.53
N GLU A 452 -22.74 -70.27 -80.18
CA GLU A 452 -24.11 -70.80 -80.19
C GLU A 452 -24.83 -70.65 -81.54
N TYR A 453 -24.14 -70.24 -82.61
CA TYR A 453 -24.71 -69.97 -83.95
C TYR A 453 -25.84 -68.91 -83.96
N LYS A 454 -25.91 -68.08 -82.93
CA LYS A 454 -26.80 -66.93 -82.77
C LYS A 454 -26.26 -65.70 -83.52
N ILE A 455 -26.13 -65.84 -84.84
CA ILE A 455 -25.43 -64.87 -85.71
C ILE A 455 -26.11 -63.50 -85.65
N LYS A 456 -27.44 -63.43 -85.58
CA LYS A 456 -28.18 -62.17 -85.50
C LYS A 456 -27.92 -61.43 -84.19
N GLU A 457 -27.92 -62.13 -83.05
CA GLU A 457 -27.57 -61.51 -81.76
C GLU A 457 -26.08 -61.12 -81.68
N ALA A 458 -25.18 -61.90 -82.30
CA ALA A 458 -23.77 -61.53 -82.41
C ALA A 458 -23.56 -60.26 -83.24
N LEU A 459 -24.21 -60.14 -84.40
CA LEU A 459 -24.16 -58.94 -85.25
C LEU A 459 -24.75 -57.71 -84.56
N ASN A 460 -25.87 -57.85 -83.83
CA ASN A 460 -26.42 -56.76 -83.02
C ASN A 460 -25.43 -56.29 -81.94
N ASN A 461 -24.73 -57.21 -81.28
CA ASN A 461 -23.71 -56.85 -80.28
C ASN A 461 -22.46 -56.20 -80.92
N ILE A 462 -22.04 -56.65 -82.10
CA ILE A 462 -20.98 -56.01 -82.89
C ILE A 462 -21.41 -54.61 -83.29
N GLU A 463 -22.64 -54.42 -83.76
CA GLU A 463 -23.20 -53.12 -84.11
C GLU A 463 -23.19 -52.16 -82.91
N ILE A 464 -23.46 -52.66 -81.69
CA ILE A 464 -23.32 -51.88 -80.46
C ILE A 464 -21.86 -51.44 -80.24
N ILE A 465 -20.85 -52.29 -80.45
CA ILE A 465 -19.43 -51.91 -80.34
C ILE A 465 -19.02 -50.94 -81.45
N VAL A 466 -19.48 -51.18 -82.67
CA VAL A 466 -19.14 -50.39 -83.85
C VAL A 466 -19.76 -49.00 -83.78
N ASN A 467 -21.05 -48.88 -83.43
CA ASN A 467 -21.70 -47.59 -83.18
C ASN A 467 -21.08 -46.87 -81.96
N LYS A 468 -20.50 -47.62 -81.02
CA LYS A 468 -19.71 -47.08 -79.91
C LYS A 468 -18.35 -46.54 -80.40
N ASN A 469 -17.64 -47.23 -81.27
CA ASN A 469 -16.32 -46.80 -81.77
C ASN A 469 -16.39 -45.80 -82.95
N MET A 470 -17.48 -45.77 -83.73
CA MET A 470 -17.61 -44.97 -84.95
C MET A 470 -18.12 -43.53 -84.75
N LYS A 471 -18.52 -43.11 -83.54
CA LYS A 471 -18.70 -41.66 -83.23
C LYS A 471 -17.37 -40.94 -82.96
N LYS A 472 -16.29 -41.45 -83.56
CA LYS A 472 -14.93 -40.87 -83.62
C LYS A 472 -14.48 -40.53 -85.05
N LEU A 473 -15.41 -40.57 -86.00
CA LEU A 473 -15.40 -39.76 -87.22
C LEU A 473 -16.57 -38.76 -87.11
#